data_AF-A0A1X7J526-F1
#
_entry.id   AF-A0A1X7J526-F1
#
_cell.length_a   1.000
_cell.length_b   1.000
_cell.length_c   1.000
_cell.angle_alpha   90.00
_cell.angle_beta   90.00
_cell.angle_gamma   90.00
#
_symmetry.space_group_name_H-M   'P 1'
#
loop_
_entity.id
_entity.type
_entity.pdbx_description
1 polymer ?
#
loop_
_entity_poly.entity_id
_entity_poly.type
_entity_poly.pdbx_seq_one_letter_code
_entity_poly.pdbx_strand_id
1 'polypeptide(L)' 'MEEYLFKDYKHRLNALDKDVRILVLKYAEEFYVHDKCTKAEAIDRAIAKAEMKKEIYNLTIDHYATDT' A
#
# COMPACT_ATOMS: atom_id res chain seq x y z
N MET A 1 -4.48 -1.27 -14.92
CA MET A 1 -4.69 -2.71 -15.22
C MET A 1 -4.70 -3.54 -13.93
N GLU A 2 -3.98 -3.11 -12.89
CA GLU A 2 -3.84 -3.77 -11.57
C GLU A 2 -5.16 -3.96 -10.77
N GLU A 3 -6.15 -3.08 -10.90
CA GLU A 3 -7.45 -3.24 -10.19
C GLU A 3 -8.21 -4.52 -10.57
N TYR A 4 -7.94 -5.10 -11.74
CA TYR A 4 -8.63 -6.33 -12.17
C TYR A 4 -8.20 -7.55 -11.35
N LEU A 5 -6.95 -7.58 -10.86
CA LEU A 5 -6.40 -8.72 -10.13
C LEU A 5 -6.99 -8.82 -8.71
N PHE A 6 -7.28 -7.67 -8.09
CA PHE A 6 -7.79 -7.53 -6.73
C PHE A 6 -9.22 -6.96 -6.67
N LYS A 7 -10.01 -7.14 -7.73
CA LYS A 7 -11.39 -6.61 -7.82
C LYS A 7 -12.29 -7.01 -6.64
N ASP A 8 -12.07 -8.20 -6.08
CA ASP A 8 -12.80 -8.73 -4.93
C ASP A 8 -12.54 -7.91 -3.64
N TYR A 9 -11.44 -7.14 -3.61
CA TYR A 9 -11.02 -6.29 -2.50
C TYR A 9 -11.32 -4.81 -2.74
N LYS A 10 -12.10 -4.47 -3.78
CA LYS A 10 -12.41 -3.08 -4.15
C LYS A 10 -12.98 -2.25 -3.00
N HIS A 11 -13.82 -2.83 -2.15
CA HIS A 11 -14.35 -2.13 -0.97
C HIS A 11 -13.25 -1.70 0.00
N ARG A 12 -12.28 -2.58 0.28
CA ARG A 12 -11.14 -2.27 1.14
C ARG A 12 -10.23 -1.23 0.50
N LEU A 13 -9.96 -1.37 -0.80
CA LEU A 13 -9.11 -0.45 -1.56
C LEU A 13 -9.73 0.96 -1.67
N ASN A 14 -11.05 1.06 -1.78
CA ASN A 14 -11.74 2.34 -1.87
C ASN A 14 -11.80 3.11 -0.55
N ALA A 15 -11.58 2.45 0.59
CA ALA A 15 -11.46 3.11 1.88
C ALA A 15 -10.11 3.83 2.07
N LEU A 16 -9.14 3.59 1.17
CA LEU A 16 -7.81 4.17 1.24
C LEU A 16 -7.72 5.45 0.41
N ASP A 17 -6.84 6.36 0.85
CA ASP A 17 -6.42 7.51 0.04
C ASP A 17 -5.94 7.06 -1.35
N LYS A 18 -6.14 7.90 -2.36
CA LYS A 18 -5.79 7.56 -3.75
C LYS A 18 -4.32 7.16 -3.91
N ASP A 19 -3.41 7.90 -3.27
CA ASP A 19 -1.96 7.63 -3.33
C ASP A 19 -1.59 6.34 -2.58
N VAL A 20 -2.23 6.10 -1.43
CA VAL A 20 -2.05 4.86 -0.66
C VAL A 20 -2.55 3.66 -1.45
N ARG A 21 -3.73 3.76 -2.09
CA ARG A 21 -4.30 2.71 -2.93
C ARG A 21 -3.38 2.31 -4.08
N ILE A 22 -2.72 3.27 -4.73
CA ILE A 22 -1.74 2.98 -5.81
C ILE A 22 -0.56 2.17 -5.26
N LEU A 23 -0.01 2.57 -4.11
CA LEU A 23 1.06 1.82 -3.45
C LEU A 23 0.62 0.42 -3.03
N VAL A 24 -0.59 0.28 -2.48
CA VAL A 24 -1.14 -1.00 -2.07
C VAL A 24 -1.31 -1.94 -3.26
N LEU A 25 -1.83 -1.47 -4.40
CA LEU A 25 -1.97 -2.31 -5.59
C LEU A 25 -0.60 -2.82 -6.08
N LYS A 26 0.41 -1.94 -6.13
CA LYS A 26 1.76 -2.30 -6.53
C LYS A 26 2.37 -3.35 -5.60
N TYR A 27 2.33 -3.11 -4.28
CA TYR A 27 2.87 -4.06 -3.31
C TYR A 27 2.10 -5.37 -3.28
N ALA A 28 0.78 -5.35 -3.44
CA ALA A 28 -0.03 -6.56 -3.46
C ALA A 28 0.29 -7.40 -4.69
N GLU A 29 0.50 -6.78 -5.86
CA GLU A 29 0.95 -7.51 -7.05
C GLU A 29 2.33 -8.15 -6.83
N GLU A 30 3.30 -7.38 -6.29
CA GLU A 30 4.63 -7.91 -5.96
C GLU A 30 4.53 -9.12 -5.02
N PHE A 31 3.78 -9.02 -3.92
CA PHE A 31 3.60 -10.13 -2.98
C PHE A 31 2.89 -11.32 -3.62
N TYR A 32 1.84 -11.09 -4.40
CA TYR A 32 1.09 -12.16 -5.04
C TYR A 32 1.93 -12.92 -6.07
N VAL A 33 2.71 -12.21 -6.90
CA VAL A 33 3.48 -12.80 -7.98
C VAL A 33 4.81 -13.39 -7.47
N HIS A 34 5.52 -12.70 -6.59
CA HIS A 34 6.87 -13.07 -6.17
C HIS A 34 6.86 -13.97 -4.93
N ASP A 35 6.06 -13.63 -3.92
CA ASP A 35 6.01 -14.39 -2.66
C ASP A 35 5.00 -15.55 -2.73
N LYS A 36 4.24 -15.66 -3.84
CA LYS A 36 3.21 -16.69 -4.08
C LYS A 36 2.17 -16.78 -2.96
N CYS A 37 1.90 -15.67 -2.29
CA CYS A 37 0.90 -15.63 -1.24
C CYS A 37 -0.52 -15.55 -1.80
N THR A 38 -1.52 -15.76 -0.95
CA THR A 38 -2.92 -15.59 -1.38
C THR A 38 -3.23 -14.11 -1.65
N LYS A 39 -4.25 -13.83 -2.46
CA LYS A 39 -4.67 -12.44 -2.72
C LYS A 39 -5.04 -11.69 -1.44
N ALA A 40 -5.64 -12.38 -0.47
CA ALA A 40 -5.97 -11.81 0.84
C ALA A 40 -4.69 -11.38 1.57
N GLU A 41 -3.74 -12.30 1.70
CA GLU A 41 -2.47 -12.04 2.37
C GLU A 41 -1.66 -10.94 1.67
N ALA A 42 -1.64 -10.93 0.33
CA ALA A 42 -1.00 -9.89 -0.46
C ALA A 42 -1.57 -8.49 -0.15
N ILE A 43 -2.90 -8.36 -0.10
CA ILE A 43 -3.59 -7.10 0.21
C ILE A 43 -3.29 -6.65 1.64
N ASP A 44 -3.38 -7.53 2.63
CA ASP A 44 -3.11 -7.20 4.03
C ASP A 44 -1.65 -6.75 4.24
N ARG A 45 -0.68 -7.45 3.65
CA ARG A 45 0.73 -7.05 3.71
C ARG A 45 0.99 -5.73 2.96
N ALA A 46 0.33 -5.54 1.83
CA ALA A 46 0.48 -4.33 1.02
C ALA A 46 -0.06 -3.08 1.73
N ILE A 47 -1.19 -3.20 2.43
CA ILE A 47 -1.74 -2.12 3.26
C ILE A 47 -0.75 -1.75 4.36
N ALA A 48 -0.30 -2.72 5.16
CA ALA A 48 0.65 -2.48 6.24
C ALA A 48 1.93 -1.80 5.74
N LYS A 49 2.49 -2.26 4.60
CA LYS A 49 3.68 -1.67 4.00
C LYS A 49 3.45 -0.24 3.48
N ALA A 50 2.29 0.03 2.88
CA ALA A 50 1.93 1.36 2.40
C ALA A 50 1.73 2.36 3.56
N GLU A 51 1.11 1.93 4.66
CA GLU A 51 0.93 2.75 5.86
C GLU A 51 2.27 3.08 6.53
N MET A 52 3.15 2.08 6.71
CA MET A 52 4.52 2.31 7.22
C MET A 52 5.29 3.32 6.36
N LYS A 53 5.16 3.24 5.04
CA LYS A 53 5.82 4.17 4.13
C LYS A 53 5.27 5.60 4.25
N LYS A 54 3.97 5.76 4.50
CA LYS A 54 3.33 7.05 4.77
C LYS A 54 3.84 7.65 6.09
N GLU A 55 3.96 6.82 7.13
CA GLU A 55 4.50 7.23 8.43
C GLU A 55 5.97 7.67 8.34
N ILE A 56 6.81 6.89 7.64
CA ILE A 56 8.22 7.26 7.40
C ILE A 56 8.32 8.59 6.64
N TYR A 57 7.49 8.80 5.62
CA TYR A 57 7.50 10.05 4.86
C TYR A 57 7.15 11.24 5.76
N ASN A 58 6.12 11.12 6.62
CA ASN A 58 5.74 12.17 7.55
C ASN A 58 6.86 12.49 8.56
N LEU A 59 7.47 11.45 9.17
CA LEU A 59 8.60 11.62 10.09
C LEU A 59 9.81 12.30 9.43
N THR A 60 10.03 12.02 8.15
CA THR A 60 11.10 12.64 7.37
C THR A 60 10.81 14.12 7.14
N ILE A 61 9.57 14.48 6.80
CA ILE A 61 9.15 15.89 6.63
C ILE A 61 9.26 16.66 7.95
N ASP A 62 8.83 16.07 9.07
CA ASP A 62 8.95 16.70 10.40
C ASP A 62 10.42 16.96 10.76
N HIS A 63 11.33 16.03 10.46
CA HIS A 63 12.76 16.23 10.68
C HIS A 63 13.32 17.40 9.84
N TYR A 64 12.93 17.53 8.57
CA TYR A 64 13.36 18.66 7.73
C TYR A 64 12.66 19.99 8.06
N ALA A 65 11.55 19.99 8.80
CA ALA A 65 10.84 21.20 9.21
C ALA A 65 11.35 21.80 10.52
N THR A 66 12.09 21.04 11.33
CA THR A 66 12.66 21.50 12.61
C THR A 66 14.07 22.08 12.51
N ASP A 67 14.71 22.02 11.34
CA ASP A 67 16.07 22.52 11.09
C ASP A 67 16.11 23.90 10.39
N THR A 68 14.99 24.64 10.36
CA THR A 68 14.91 26.08 9.98
C THR A 68 14.65 26.96 11.18
#